data_AF-A0A1Q2YTP3-F1
#
_entry.id   AF-A0A1Q2YTP3-F1
#
_cell.length_a   1.000
_cell.length_b   1.000
_cell.length_c   1.000
_cell.angle_alpha   90.00
_cell.angle_beta   90.00
_cell.angle_gamma   90.00
#
_symmetry.space_group_name_H-M   'P 1'
#
loop_
_entity.id
_entity.type
_entity.pdbx_description
1 polymer ?
#
loop_
_entity_poly.entity_id
_entity_poly.type
_entity_poly.pdbx_seq_one_letter_code
_entity_poly.pdbx_strand_id
1 'polypeptide(L)'
;MPGIVTTTATGAQDTDALFIGRQWATGQLTYSFPTDPAYYGTFYGSGEPGQGFLPLNAQQQAMAREILGLYAGIANLNFTELAETATQHGDLRFAMTSATPTAWGYYPSTADTGGDTWYRNDGTFSDPVPGTYAYHAFIHEIGHALGLKHGQETAVFGAMTPGHDSMEYSVMTYRSYPGADGNYYYNDYAGYAQTPMLYDIAALQHMYGVDFTTRAGDTVYRWDPASGQLSIDGTAQTAPVANRVFMTVWDGGGHDTYDLSAYTRGVSVDLRPGAWTVTSADQLAQLGFGHQAVGNIANALLPDGDTRALIENAACGSGDDAMQGNQAANTLDGGPGTDTLLLDGLPGDYLFAGNAADFTVTSLGVTDHILNTEQVRFLGNGLLYGTAILLPSDDYRDTPCDTGLPLGQLAAGGTAPGHIELAGDVDLFAIGLERGHRYVFTLQGSAREDGLPGGAMELLGPHGNVLRADADACGDGARISFTARWSGSYDLAVHGLGDETGAYLLSAEDVTPACHGPGHGREGWAFLAHQMAGDHALL
;
A
#
# COMPACT_ATOMS: atom_id res chain seq x y z
N MET A 1 -10.78 4.24 42.43
CA MET A 1 -11.69 4.07 41.28
C MET A 1 -11.86 5.38 40.56
N PRO A 2 -11.61 5.44 39.25
CA PRO A 2 -11.85 6.61 38.42
C PRO A 2 -13.35 6.86 38.24
N GLY A 3 -13.70 8.06 37.79
CA GLY A 3 -15.07 8.35 37.36
C GLY A 3 -15.44 7.60 36.08
N ILE A 4 -16.74 7.56 35.76
CA ILE A 4 -17.26 7.04 34.49
C ILE A 4 -17.99 8.13 33.72
N VAL A 5 -18.02 8.01 32.38
CA VAL A 5 -18.81 8.86 31.48
C VAL A 5 -19.63 8.00 30.52
N THR A 6 -20.66 8.59 29.93
CA THR A 6 -21.49 7.92 28.93
C THR A 6 -20.77 7.87 27.59
N THR A 7 -20.77 6.71 26.95
CA THR A 7 -20.34 6.53 25.56
C THR A 7 -21.53 6.72 24.65
N THR A 8 -21.38 7.51 23.59
CA THR A 8 -22.43 7.75 22.58
C THR A 8 -22.18 6.94 21.33
N ALA A 9 -23.25 6.55 20.64
CA ALA A 9 -23.16 5.90 19.34
C ALA A 9 -22.44 6.77 18.29
N THR A 10 -21.69 6.10 17.42
CA THR A 10 -21.00 6.66 16.25
C THR A 10 -21.92 6.72 15.02
N GLY A 11 -22.91 5.83 14.95
CA GLY A 11 -23.72 5.57 13.75
C GLY A 11 -23.20 4.40 12.90
N ALA A 12 -22.02 3.85 13.20
CA ALA A 12 -21.49 2.65 12.59
C ALA A 12 -21.87 1.41 13.43
N GLN A 13 -22.79 0.59 12.91
CA GLN A 13 -23.44 -0.47 13.69
C GLN A 13 -22.47 -1.47 14.34
N ASP A 14 -21.44 -1.93 13.61
CA ASP A 14 -20.50 -2.94 14.12
C ASP A 14 -19.62 -2.39 15.26
N THR A 15 -19.26 -1.11 15.21
CA THR A 15 -18.57 -0.41 16.30
C THR A 15 -19.51 -0.14 17.48
N ASP A 16 -20.72 0.38 17.20
CA ASP A 16 -21.70 0.73 18.22
C ASP A 16 -22.17 -0.48 19.02
N ALA A 17 -22.27 -1.64 18.36
CA ALA A 17 -22.62 -2.90 18.96
C ALA A 17 -21.61 -3.37 20.03
N LEU A 18 -20.43 -2.78 20.11
CA LEU A 18 -19.46 -3.11 21.15
C LEU A 18 -19.60 -2.22 22.40
N PHE A 19 -20.40 -1.16 22.41
CA PHE A 19 -20.47 -0.31 23.61
C PHE A 19 -21.45 -0.82 24.66
N ILE A 20 -21.00 -0.90 25.92
CA ILE A 20 -21.91 -1.08 27.08
C ILE A 20 -22.63 0.23 27.46
N GLY A 21 -22.32 1.34 26.79
CA GLY A 21 -22.92 2.67 27.03
C GLY A 21 -22.21 3.50 28.10
N ARG A 22 -21.08 3.04 28.63
CA ARG A 22 -20.22 3.79 29.56
C ARG A 22 -18.76 3.39 29.41
N GLN A 23 -17.89 4.30 29.82
CA GLN A 23 -16.44 4.16 29.79
C GLN A 23 -15.81 4.84 31.00
N TRP A 24 -14.51 4.64 31.22
CA TRP A 24 -13.77 5.42 32.20
C TRP A 24 -13.70 6.90 31.77
N ALA A 25 -13.81 7.80 32.74
CA ALA A 25 -13.71 9.25 32.50
C ALA A 25 -12.27 9.72 32.15
N THR A 26 -11.30 8.82 32.25
CA THR A 26 -9.88 9.05 32.01
C THR A 26 -9.29 7.85 31.29
N GLY A 27 -8.36 8.08 30.37
CA GLY A 27 -7.51 7.02 29.79
C GLY A 27 -6.27 6.71 30.63
N GLN A 28 -5.99 7.49 31.67
CA GLN A 28 -4.91 7.22 32.62
C GLN A 28 -5.42 6.27 33.70
N LEU A 29 -5.09 4.98 33.56
CA LEU A 29 -5.55 3.91 34.43
C LEU A 29 -4.37 3.24 35.13
N THR A 30 -4.56 2.83 36.36
CA THR A 30 -3.60 2.01 37.09
C THR A 30 -4.04 0.55 37.06
N TYR A 31 -3.09 -0.38 37.15
CA TYR A 31 -3.41 -1.79 37.28
C TYR A 31 -2.55 -2.48 38.32
N SER A 32 -3.04 -3.62 38.83
CA SER A 32 -2.29 -4.40 39.81
C SER A 32 -2.62 -5.89 39.77
N PHE A 33 -1.70 -6.68 40.35
CA PHE A 33 -1.80 -8.13 40.49
C PHE A 33 -1.93 -8.50 41.96
N PRO A 34 -3.16 -8.63 42.50
CA PRO A 34 -3.36 -8.97 43.90
C PRO A 34 -2.78 -10.34 44.22
N THR A 35 -2.13 -10.42 45.38
CA THR A 35 -1.47 -11.65 45.88
C THR A 35 -2.20 -12.33 47.02
N ASP A 36 -3.17 -11.65 47.63
CA ASP A 36 -3.95 -12.14 48.76
C ASP A 36 -5.43 -11.77 48.56
N PRO A 37 -6.38 -12.72 48.72
CA PRO A 37 -7.80 -12.40 48.61
C PRO A 37 -8.28 -11.40 49.67
N ALA A 38 -7.55 -11.22 50.78
CA ALA A 38 -7.86 -10.23 51.82
C ALA A 38 -7.64 -8.78 51.38
N TYR A 39 -7.02 -8.54 50.21
CA TYR A 39 -6.94 -7.20 49.62
C TYR A 39 -8.29 -6.74 49.02
N TYR A 40 -9.23 -7.67 48.85
CA TYR A 40 -10.58 -7.38 48.42
C TYR A 40 -11.52 -7.17 49.61
N GLY A 41 -12.65 -6.51 49.35
CA GLY A 41 -13.74 -6.38 50.31
C GLY A 41 -14.35 -7.74 50.69
N THR A 42 -14.97 -7.83 51.87
CA THR A 42 -15.62 -9.06 52.35
C THR A 42 -16.89 -9.45 51.57
N PHE A 43 -17.55 -8.48 50.94
CA PHE A 43 -18.68 -8.69 50.03
C PHE A 43 -18.30 -8.12 48.67
N TYR A 44 -17.59 -8.94 47.89
CA TYR A 44 -17.01 -8.52 46.62
C TYR A 44 -17.66 -9.27 45.46
N GLY A 45 -18.17 -8.52 44.47
CA GLY A 45 -18.69 -9.08 43.23
C GLY A 45 -19.63 -10.27 43.44
N SER A 46 -19.30 -11.38 42.79
CA SER A 46 -19.99 -12.67 42.91
C SER A 46 -19.35 -13.61 43.94
N GLY A 47 -18.41 -13.11 44.75
CA GLY A 47 -17.67 -13.86 45.77
C GLY A 47 -16.31 -14.40 45.32
N GLU A 48 -15.76 -13.85 44.23
CA GLU A 48 -14.54 -14.33 43.57
C GLU A 48 -13.32 -14.46 44.51
N PRO A 49 -13.02 -13.48 45.39
CA PRO A 49 -11.88 -13.59 46.31
C PRO A 49 -12.03 -14.74 47.31
N GLY A 50 -13.27 -15.10 47.67
CA GLY A 50 -13.56 -16.16 48.63
C GLY A 50 -13.57 -17.57 48.05
N GLN A 51 -13.52 -17.72 46.71
CA GLN A 51 -13.73 -18.99 46.01
C GLN A 51 -12.47 -19.42 45.28
N GLY A 52 -11.54 -20.05 45.98
CA GLY A 52 -10.33 -20.61 45.35
C GLY A 52 -9.44 -19.55 44.71
N PHE A 53 -9.31 -18.37 45.32
CA PHE A 53 -8.42 -17.32 44.82
C PHE A 53 -7.02 -17.85 44.55
N LEU A 54 -6.46 -17.49 43.38
CA LEU A 54 -5.04 -17.62 43.10
C LEU A 54 -4.50 -16.32 42.48
N PRO A 55 -3.29 -15.89 42.85
CA PRO A 55 -2.62 -14.82 42.14
C PRO A 55 -2.27 -15.26 40.72
N LEU A 56 -2.18 -14.29 39.79
CA LEU A 56 -1.57 -14.56 38.49
C LEU A 56 -0.10 -14.97 38.65
N ASN A 57 0.30 -15.99 37.91
CA ASN A 57 1.69 -16.43 37.80
C ASN A 57 2.53 -15.44 36.96
N ALA A 58 3.85 -15.61 36.96
CA ALA A 58 4.76 -14.67 36.29
C ALA A 58 4.50 -14.54 34.78
N GLN A 59 4.13 -15.63 34.10
CA GLN A 59 3.85 -15.62 32.66
C GLN A 59 2.54 -14.90 32.35
N GLN A 60 1.49 -15.15 33.13
CA GLN A 60 0.22 -14.45 33.03
C GLN A 60 0.39 -12.94 33.27
N GLN A 61 1.20 -12.53 34.26
CA GLN A 61 1.49 -11.13 34.49
C GLN A 61 2.28 -10.49 33.34
N ALA A 62 3.30 -11.17 32.80
CA ALA A 62 4.07 -10.66 31.66
C ALA A 62 3.18 -10.46 30.42
N MET A 63 2.33 -11.44 30.12
CA MET A 63 1.36 -11.36 29.03
C MET A 63 0.30 -10.28 29.27
N ALA A 64 -0.20 -10.12 30.50
CA ALA A 64 -1.16 -9.05 30.81
C ALA A 64 -0.55 -7.65 30.54
N ARG A 65 0.74 -7.44 30.85
CA ARG A 65 1.47 -6.21 30.51
C ARG A 65 1.58 -6.00 29.01
N GLU A 66 1.86 -7.07 28.26
CA GLU A 66 1.92 -7.04 26.79
C GLU A 66 0.57 -6.62 26.19
N ILE A 67 -0.53 -7.25 26.63
CA ILE A 67 -1.88 -6.92 26.14
C ILE A 67 -2.30 -5.51 26.53
N LEU A 68 -2.01 -5.05 27.75
CA LEU A 68 -2.23 -3.66 28.13
C LEU A 68 -1.42 -2.70 27.24
N GLY A 69 -0.21 -3.09 26.82
CA GLY A 69 0.58 -2.37 25.83
C GLY A 69 -0.09 -2.30 24.46
N LEU A 70 -0.72 -3.38 23.99
CA LEU A 70 -1.51 -3.37 22.75
C LEU A 70 -2.67 -2.36 22.85
N TYR A 71 -3.42 -2.37 23.96
CA TYR A 71 -4.51 -1.42 24.19
C TYR A 71 -4.05 0.04 24.30
N ALA A 72 -2.91 0.27 24.96
CA ALA A 72 -2.29 1.60 25.04
C ALA A 72 -1.80 2.10 23.68
N GLY A 73 -1.41 1.19 22.78
CA GLY A 73 -0.89 1.57 21.46
C GLY A 73 -1.96 1.91 20.42
N ILE A 74 -3.23 1.55 20.65
CA ILE A 74 -4.32 1.78 19.69
C ILE A 74 -5.22 2.96 20.03
N ALA A 75 -5.22 3.41 21.28
CA ALA A 75 -6.06 4.50 21.79
C ALA A 75 -5.32 5.26 22.90
N ASN A 76 -5.77 6.47 23.29
CA ASN A 76 -5.12 7.29 24.33
C ASN A 76 -5.33 6.74 25.76
N LEU A 77 -4.88 5.51 25.96
CA LEU A 77 -4.87 4.77 27.20
C LEU A 77 -3.42 4.68 27.70
N ASN A 78 -3.24 4.85 29.00
CA ASN A 78 -1.96 4.65 29.65
C ASN A 78 -2.17 3.84 30.91
N PHE A 79 -1.42 2.74 31.03
CA PHE A 79 -1.54 1.79 32.11
C PHE A 79 -0.31 1.83 33.00
N THR A 80 -0.49 2.20 34.27
CA THR A 80 0.59 2.24 35.25
C THR A 80 0.44 1.11 36.27
N GLU A 81 1.45 0.23 36.35
CA GLU A 81 1.46 -0.84 37.34
C GLU A 81 1.63 -0.31 38.76
N LEU A 82 0.85 -0.84 39.69
CA LEU A 82 1.00 -0.63 41.12
C LEU A 82 1.24 -1.96 41.83
N ALA A 83 2.10 -1.94 42.85
CA ALA A 83 2.19 -3.04 43.80
C ALA A 83 0.94 -3.02 44.71
N GLU A 84 0.11 -4.06 44.63
CA GLU A 84 -1.10 -4.15 45.42
C GLU A 84 -0.81 -4.46 46.89
N THR A 85 -1.57 -3.81 47.77
CA THR A 85 -1.56 -4.04 49.22
C THR A 85 -2.98 -3.95 49.76
N ALA A 86 -3.17 -4.23 51.05
CA ALA A 86 -4.48 -4.09 51.70
C ALA A 86 -5.10 -2.67 51.65
N THR A 87 -4.33 -1.63 51.30
CA THR A 87 -4.80 -0.24 51.27
C THR A 87 -4.52 0.48 49.94
N GLN A 88 -3.94 -0.20 48.96
CA GLN A 88 -3.60 0.37 47.66
C GLN A 88 -3.82 -0.69 46.60
N HIS A 89 -4.65 -0.39 45.60
CA HIS A 89 -4.94 -1.25 44.46
C HIS A 89 -5.00 -0.43 43.17
N GLY A 90 -4.84 -1.11 42.04
CA GLY A 90 -5.06 -0.53 40.71
C GLY A 90 -6.54 -0.29 40.42
N ASP A 91 -6.80 0.47 39.37
CA ASP A 91 -8.14 0.65 38.80
C ASP A 91 -8.60 -0.62 38.06
N LEU A 92 -7.65 -1.38 37.50
CA LEU A 92 -7.86 -2.70 36.93
C LEU A 92 -7.10 -3.74 37.75
N ARG A 93 -7.78 -4.79 38.23
CA ARG A 93 -7.14 -5.89 38.96
C ARG A 93 -7.30 -7.21 38.23
N PHE A 94 -6.24 -8.02 38.26
CA PHE A 94 -6.18 -9.28 37.54
C PHE A 94 -5.88 -10.44 38.48
N ALA A 95 -6.84 -11.36 38.63
CA ALA A 95 -6.70 -12.51 39.52
C ALA A 95 -7.42 -13.76 39.01
N MET A 96 -7.18 -14.90 39.66
CA MET A 96 -7.90 -16.14 39.37
C MET A 96 -8.88 -16.51 40.47
N THR A 97 -9.94 -17.22 40.10
CA THR A 97 -10.99 -17.72 41.00
C THR A 97 -11.61 -19.02 40.46
N SER A 98 -12.27 -19.76 41.34
CA SER A 98 -13.13 -20.89 40.97
C SER A 98 -14.61 -20.49 40.81
N ALA A 99 -14.96 -19.23 41.05
CA ALA A 99 -16.33 -18.72 40.93
C ALA A 99 -16.82 -18.60 39.47
N THR A 100 -15.91 -18.46 38.51
CA THR A 100 -16.23 -18.28 37.09
C THR A 100 -16.18 -19.59 36.29
N PRO A 101 -17.08 -19.82 35.32
CA PRO A 101 -16.99 -20.96 34.43
C PRO A 101 -15.77 -20.93 33.50
N THR A 102 -15.27 -19.75 33.13
CA THR A 102 -14.09 -19.57 32.26
C THR A 102 -13.30 -18.32 32.66
N ALA A 103 -13.85 -17.14 32.39
CA ALA A 103 -13.34 -15.85 32.81
C ALA A 103 -14.50 -14.83 32.80
N TRP A 104 -14.32 -13.68 33.44
CA TRP A 104 -15.16 -12.51 33.23
C TRP A 104 -14.44 -11.22 33.62
N GLY A 105 -14.86 -10.11 33.03
CA GLY A 105 -14.42 -8.75 33.32
C GLY A 105 -15.59 -7.88 33.76
N TYR A 106 -15.36 -7.06 34.78
CA TYR A 106 -16.33 -6.06 35.21
C TYR A 106 -16.18 -4.77 34.39
N TYR A 107 -17.27 -4.31 33.80
CA TYR A 107 -17.33 -3.02 33.11
C TYR A 107 -16.86 -1.84 33.98
N PRO A 108 -16.46 -0.71 33.35
CA PRO A 108 -16.18 0.54 34.04
C PRO A 108 -17.28 0.91 35.04
N SER A 109 -16.91 1.11 36.30
CA SER A 109 -17.84 1.37 37.40
C SER A 109 -17.13 2.04 38.55
N THR A 110 -17.84 2.85 39.33
CA THR A 110 -17.33 3.43 40.58
C THR A 110 -17.43 2.47 41.77
N ALA A 111 -18.04 1.30 41.58
CA ALA A 111 -18.02 0.23 42.57
C ALA A 111 -16.62 -0.38 42.63
N ASP A 112 -16.27 -1.01 43.76
CA ASP A 112 -14.93 -1.57 43.95
C ASP A 112 -14.58 -2.60 42.86
N THR A 113 -15.56 -3.35 42.34
CA THR A 113 -15.36 -4.36 41.29
C THR A 113 -15.07 -3.79 39.90
N GLY A 114 -15.30 -2.50 39.65
CA GLY A 114 -15.21 -1.94 38.30
C GLY A 114 -13.81 -2.12 37.69
N GLY A 115 -13.71 -2.68 36.48
CA GLY A 115 -12.42 -2.89 35.81
C GLY A 115 -11.67 -4.16 36.21
N ASP A 116 -12.12 -4.89 37.23
CA ASP A 116 -11.48 -6.14 37.62
C ASP A 116 -11.79 -7.27 36.64
N THR A 117 -10.80 -8.13 36.42
CA THR A 117 -10.97 -9.35 35.63
C THR A 117 -10.54 -10.59 36.41
N TRP A 118 -11.31 -11.66 36.18
CA TRP A 118 -11.21 -12.91 36.91
C TRP A 118 -11.09 -14.07 35.94
N TYR A 119 -10.08 -14.93 36.14
CA TYR A 119 -9.83 -16.10 35.29
C TYR A 119 -10.00 -17.39 36.07
N ARG A 120 -10.44 -18.46 35.40
CA ARG A 120 -10.65 -19.74 36.07
C ARG A 120 -9.35 -20.37 36.54
N ASN A 121 -9.35 -20.82 37.79
CA ASN A 121 -8.19 -21.34 38.51
C ASN A 121 -7.92 -22.85 38.32
N ASP A 122 -8.32 -23.46 37.20
CA ASP A 122 -8.23 -24.91 36.97
C ASP A 122 -7.04 -25.34 36.11
N GLY A 123 -6.19 -24.38 35.74
CA GLY A 123 -5.02 -24.59 34.91
C GLY A 123 -5.20 -24.15 33.46
N THR A 124 -6.43 -23.91 32.99
CA THR A 124 -6.74 -23.48 31.60
C THR A 124 -5.95 -22.23 31.18
N PHE A 125 -5.69 -21.33 32.11
CA PHE A 125 -5.02 -20.04 31.87
C PHE A 125 -3.53 -20.03 32.24
N SER A 126 -2.94 -21.18 32.58
CA SER A 126 -1.57 -21.22 33.15
C SER A 126 -0.47 -20.79 32.18
N ASP A 127 -0.69 -20.99 30.88
CA ASP A 127 0.30 -20.80 29.80
C ASP A 127 -0.31 -19.97 28.64
N PRO A 128 -0.53 -18.65 28.86
CA PRO A 128 -1.10 -17.80 27.83
C PRO A 128 -0.02 -17.39 26.81
N VAL A 129 -0.22 -17.80 25.56
CA VAL A 129 0.65 -17.50 24.40
C VAL A 129 -0.24 -17.01 23.24
N PRO A 130 0.18 -16.03 22.40
CA PRO A 130 -0.62 -15.58 21.28
C PRO A 130 -1.14 -16.74 20.42
N GLY A 131 -2.42 -16.70 20.07
CA GLY A 131 -3.11 -17.76 19.35
C GLY A 131 -3.80 -18.81 20.23
N THR A 132 -3.52 -18.85 21.54
CA THR A 132 -4.25 -19.70 22.49
C THR A 132 -5.54 -19.02 22.98
N TYR A 133 -6.51 -19.84 23.42
CA TYR A 133 -7.71 -19.34 24.10
C TYR A 133 -7.39 -18.49 25.34
N ALA A 134 -6.38 -18.89 26.13
CA ALA A 134 -6.00 -18.18 27.34
C ALA A 134 -5.52 -16.75 27.03
N TYR A 135 -4.71 -16.56 25.98
CA TYR A 135 -4.28 -15.22 25.54
C TYR A 135 -5.46 -14.38 25.05
N HIS A 136 -6.29 -14.95 24.16
CA HIS A 136 -7.50 -14.30 23.64
C HIS A 136 -8.45 -13.85 24.74
N ALA A 137 -8.68 -14.69 25.74
CA ALA A 137 -9.55 -14.36 26.87
C ALA A 137 -9.01 -13.20 27.71
N PHE A 138 -7.69 -13.03 27.86
CA PHE A 138 -7.16 -11.82 28.50
C PHE A 138 -7.44 -10.56 27.67
N ILE A 139 -7.29 -10.63 26.34
CA ILE A 139 -7.68 -9.52 25.46
C ILE A 139 -9.17 -9.20 25.69
N HIS A 140 -10.02 -10.23 25.63
CA HIS A 140 -11.47 -10.11 25.80
C HIS A 140 -11.88 -9.49 27.15
N GLU A 141 -11.37 -9.99 28.26
CA GLU A 141 -11.76 -9.48 29.58
C GLU A 141 -11.25 -8.06 29.85
N ILE A 142 -10.08 -7.70 29.30
CA ILE A 142 -9.61 -6.31 29.33
C ILE A 142 -10.53 -5.42 28.48
N GLY A 143 -11.06 -5.93 27.36
CA GLY A 143 -12.09 -5.26 26.57
C GLY A 143 -13.32 -4.92 27.42
N HIS A 144 -13.86 -5.86 28.18
CA HIS A 144 -14.93 -5.59 29.15
C HIS A 144 -14.53 -4.55 30.19
N ALA A 145 -13.34 -4.68 30.77
CA ALA A 145 -12.82 -3.74 31.77
C ALA A 145 -12.67 -2.30 31.23
N LEU A 146 -12.52 -2.14 29.91
CA LEU A 146 -12.48 -0.86 29.20
C LEU A 146 -13.87 -0.41 28.70
N GLY A 147 -14.90 -1.25 28.78
CA GLY A 147 -16.29 -0.89 28.47
C GLY A 147 -16.84 -1.48 27.17
N LEU A 148 -16.15 -2.45 26.58
CA LEU A 148 -16.67 -3.19 25.43
C LEU A 148 -17.58 -4.32 25.89
N LYS A 149 -18.82 -4.38 25.42
CA LYS A 149 -19.73 -5.52 25.61
C LYS A 149 -19.54 -6.56 24.50
N HIS A 150 -20.23 -7.69 24.63
CA HIS A 150 -20.23 -8.69 23.59
C HIS A 150 -20.93 -8.22 22.30
N GLY A 151 -20.33 -8.52 21.14
CA GLY A 151 -20.84 -8.10 19.84
C GLY A 151 -22.19 -8.70 19.46
N GLN A 152 -22.49 -9.91 19.92
CA GLN A 152 -23.75 -10.60 19.66
C GLN A 152 -24.94 -10.11 20.50
N GLU A 153 -24.69 -9.35 21.56
CA GLU A 153 -25.73 -8.89 22.47
C GLU A 153 -26.52 -7.73 21.88
N THR A 154 -27.84 -7.74 22.04
CA THR A 154 -28.72 -6.72 21.43
C THR A 154 -29.00 -5.50 22.30
N ALA A 155 -28.57 -5.53 23.57
CA ALA A 155 -28.80 -4.43 24.50
C ALA A 155 -27.98 -3.18 24.13
N VAL A 156 -28.40 -2.01 24.64
CA VAL A 156 -27.77 -0.69 24.46
C VAL A 156 -27.83 -0.15 23.03
N PHE A 157 -27.04 -0.69 22.10
CA PHE A 157 -26.92 -0.22 20.72
C PHE A 157 -27.05 -1.34 19.66
N GLY A 158 -27.67 -2.46 20.03
CA GLY A 158 -27.85 -3.59 19.12
C GLY A 158 -26.61 -4.49 19.04
N ALA A 159 -26.70 -5.49 18.16
CA ALA A 159 -25.65 -6.46 17.88
C ALA A 159 -24.89 -6.09 16.62
N MET A 160 -23.71 -6.69 16.43
CA MET A 160 -22.94 -6.60 15.20
C MET A 160 -23.76 -7.14 14.02
N THR A 161 -23.45 -6.67 12.83
CA THR A 161 -24.06 -7.15 11.60
C THR A 161 -23.72 -8.64 11.41
N PRO A 162 -24.64 -9.46 10.86
CA PRO A 162 -24.43 -10.91 10.79
C PRO A 162 -23.17 -11.34 10.02
N GLY A 163 -22.68 -10.53 9.09
CA GLY A 163 -21.45 -10.80 8.33
C GLY A 163 -20.17 -10.51 9.11
N HIS A 164 -20.24 -9.67 10.15
CA HIS A 164 -19.10 -9.26 10.97
C HIS A 164 -19.17 -9.76 12.42
N ASP A 165 -20.29 -10.36 12.83
CA ASP A 165 -20.45 -10.96 14.16
C ASP A 165 -19.65 -12.27 14.26
N SER A 166 -18.32 -12.15 14.30
CA SER A 166 -17.35 -13.21 14.53
C SER A 166 -16.01 -12.67 15.04
N MET A 167 -15.21 -13.57 15.63
CA MET A 167 -13.89 -13.28 16.17
C MET A 167 -12.94 -12.73 15.11
N GLU A 168 -13.23 -12.92 13.83
CA GLU A 168 -12.50 -12.29 12.72
C GLU A 168 -12.54 -10.77 12.82
N TYR A 169 -13.60 -10.18 13.36
CA TYR A 169 -13.79 -8.74 13.36
C TYR A 169 -13.81 -8.10 14.75
N SER A 170 -14.12 -8.87 15.80
CA SER A 170 -14.05 -8.42 17.20
C SER A 170 -13.75 -9.58 18.13
N VAL A 171 -12.79 -9.45 19.04
CA VAL A 171 -12.55 -10.45 20.08
C VAL A 171 -13.71 -10.57 21.07
N MET A 172 -14.65 -9.62 21.06
CA MET A 172 -15.77 -9.54 21.99
C MET A 172 -16.96 -10.43 21.61
N THR A 173 -16.97 -11.06 20.44
CA THR A 173 -18.05 -11.99 20.06
C THR A 173 -17.74 -13.45 20.39
N TYR A 174 -18.76 -14.20 20.80
CA TYR A 174 -18.64 -15.65 21.05
C TYR A 174 -18.74 -16.51 19.79
N ARG A 175 -18.83 -15.88 18.61
CA ARG A 175 -18.85 -16.60 17.33
C ARG A 175 -17.45 -16.74 16.78
N SER A 176 -17.04 -17.98 16.52
CA SER A 176 -15.79 -18.27 15.82
C SER A 176 -15.75 -17.68 14.40
N TYR A 177 -16.86 -17.79 13.68
CA TYR A 177 -17.05 -17.37 12.29
C TYR A 177 -18.50 -16.87 12.09
N PRO A 178 -18.79 -16.06 11.04
CA PRO A 178 -20.12 -15.54 10.79
C PRO A 178 -21.15 -16.66 10.66
N GLY A 179 -22.24 -16.56 11.44
CA GLY A 179 -23.30 -17.57 11.47
C GLY A 179 -23.09 -18.73 12.45
N ALA A 180 -21.98 -18.77 13.20
CA ALA A 180 -21.86 -19.69 14.35
C ALA A 180 -22.95 -19.41 15.41
N ASP A 181 -23.20 -20.36 16.31
CA ASP A 181 -24.33 -20.28 17.26
C ASP A 181 -24.15 -19.21 18.36
N GLY A 182 -22.92 -18.75 18.60
CA GLY A 182 -22.57 -17.77 19.62
C GLY A 182 -22.61 -18.30 21.05
N ASN A 183 -22.61 -19.63 21.23
CA ASN A 183 -22.58 -20.26 22.55
C ASN A 183 -21.14 -20.48 23.05
N TYR A 184 -20.26 -20.94 22.15
CA TYR A 184 -18.88 -21.29 22.44
C TYR A 184 -18.01 -21.10 21.19
N TYR A 185 -16.70 -20.95 21.38
CA TYR A 185 -15.75 -21.05 20.27
C TYR A 185 -15.52 -22.50 19.84
N TYR A 186 -15.38 -22.68 18.54
CA TYR A 186 -15.10 -23.94 17.86
C TYR A 186 -13.69 -24.00 17.26
N ASN A 187 -12.87 -22.97 17.51
CA ASN A 187 -11.54 -22.85 16.97
C ASN A 187 -10.65 -24.03 17.38
N ASP A 188 -9.64 -24.31 16.57
CA ASP A 188 -8.56 -25.19 17.03
C ASP A 188 -7.71 -24.52 18.12
N TYR A 189 -6.75 -25.27 18.67
CA TYR A 189 -5.91 -24.81 19.77
C TYR A 189 -5.15 -23.50 19.48
N ALA A 190 -4.79 -23.23 18.23
CA ALA A 190 -3.98 -22.08 17.82
C ALA A 190 -4.77 -21.06 16.98
N GLY A 191 -6.09 -21.23 16.89
CA GLY A 191 -6.97 -20.49 15.99
C GLY A 191 -7.56 -19.24 16.62
N TYR A 192 -6.96 -18.66 17.67
CA TYR A 192 -7.49 -17.48 18.34
C TYR A 192 -6.78 -16.18 17.94
N ALA A 193 -7.48 -15.05 18.05
CA ALA A 193 -6.95 -13.74 17.72
C ALA A 193 -5.73 -13.39 18.60
N GLN A 194 -4.76 -12.71 17.99
CA GLN A 194 -3.48 -12.37 18.61
C GLN A 194 -3.40 -10.88 19.00
N THR A 195 -4.39 -10.08 18.63
CA THR A 195 -4.53 -8.66 18.95
C THR A 195 -6.02 -8.34 19.15
N PRO A 196 -6.38 -7.16 19.69
CA PRO A 196 -7.68 -6.56 19.39
C PRO A 196 -7.93 -6.52 17.88
N MET A 197 -9.16 -6.77 17.46
CA MET A 197 -9.54 -6.83 16.04
C MET A 197 -10.20 -5.52 15.57
N LEU A 198 -10.52 -5.42 14.27
CA LEU A 198 -10.94 -4.18 13.60
C LEU A 198 -11.92 -3.32 14.41
N TYR A 199 -13.04 -3.91 14.86
CA TYR A 199 -14.07 -3.15 15.56
C TYR A 199 -13.74 -2.90 17.02
N ASP A 200 -12.89 -3.73 17.65
CA ASP A 200 -12.38 -3.47 19.00
C ASP A 200 -11.53 -2.19 18.99
N ILE A 201 -10.65 -2.07 18.00
CA ILE A 201 -9.80 -0.88 17.79
C ILE A 201 -10.68 0.36 17.55
N ALA A 202 -11.61 0.29 16.59
CA ALA A 202 -12.50 1.41 16.27
C ALA A 202 -13.34 1.84 17.48
N ALA A 203 -13.86 0.89 18.26
CA ALA A 203 -14.65 1.18 19.45
C ALA A 203 -13.82 1.89 20.52
N LEU A 204 -12.61 1.40 20.80
CA LEU A 204 -11.74 1.99 21.82
C LEU A 204 -11.20 3.36 21.41
N GLN A 205 -10.90 3.55 20.13
CA GLN A 205 -10.51 4.84 19.58
C GLN A 205 -11.62 5.88 19.70
N HIS A 206 -12.87 5.48 19.48
CA HIS A 206 -14.02 6.38 19.73
C HIS A 206 -14.19 6.70 21.22
N MET A 207 -14.01 5.71 22.10
CA MET A 207 -14.19 5.88 23.54
C MET A 207 -13.09 6.76 24.16
N TYR A 208 -11.83 6.49 23.83
CA TYR A 208 -10.67 7.05 24.52
C TYR A 208 -9.87 8.03 23.67
N GLY A 209 -10.20 8.19 22.39
CA GLY A 209 -9.42 8.93 21.41
C GLY A 209 -8.31 8.06 20.81
N VAL A 210 -7.92 8.39 19.58
CA VAL A 210 -6.89 7.68 18.82
C VAL A 210 -5.49 8.02 19.32
N ASP A 211 -4.62 7.02 19.46
CA ASP A 211 -3.18 7.22 19.66
C ASP A 211 -2.43 7.13 18.33
N PHE A 212 -2.07 8.30 17.79
CA PHE A 212 -1.22 8.42 16.60
C PHE A 212 0.27 8.52 16.93
N THR A 213 0.67 8.30 18.19
CA THR A 213 2.10 8.34 18.59
C THR A 213 2.76 6.98 18.51
N THR A 214 1.97 5.90 18.60
CA THR A 214 2.45 4.55 18.41
C THR A 214 2.92 4.35 16.97
N ARG A 215 4.22 4.05 16.81
CA ARG A 215 4.86 3.80 15.51
C ARG A 215 4.68 4.94 14.49
N ALA A 216 4.61 6.19 14.94
CA ALA A 216 4.33 7.36 14.10
C ALA A 216 5.37 7.76 13.01
N GLY A 217 6.32 6.89 12.68
CA GLY A 217 7.22 7.05 11.54
C GLY A 217 7.34 5.74 10.77
N ASP A 218 8.09 5.75 9.68
CA ASP A 218 8.19 4.62 8.74
C ASP A 218 8.51 3.29 9.45
N THR A 219 7.58 2.34 9.35
CA THR A 219 7.65 1.05 10.01
C THR A 219 7.67 -0.10 9.01
N VAL A 220 8.55 -1.08 9.22
CA VAL A 220 8.56 -2.32 8.43
C VAL A 220 8.02 -3.49 9.25
N TYR A 221 6.92 -4.07 8.77
CA TYR A 221 6.29 -5.27 9.34
C TYR A 221 6.66 -6.49 8.50
N ARG A 222 7.15 -7.54 9.17
CA ARG A 222 7.51 -8.80 8.52
C ARG A 222 7.02 -9.99 9.34
N TRP A 223 6.55 -11.03 8.66
CA TRP A 223 6.13 -12.28 9.29
C TRP A 223 7.01 -13.44 8.84
N ASP A 224 7.40 -14.28 9.78
CA ASP A 224 8.16 -15.50 9.50
C ASP A 224 7.23 -16.60 8.93
N PRO A 225 7.48 -17.12 7.71
CA PRO A 225 6.60 -18.12 7.09
C PRO A 225 6.54 -19.48 7.80
N ALA A 226 7.52 -19.80 8.65
CA ALA A 226 7.64 -21.08 9.33
C ALA A 226 6.98 -21.08 10.73
N SER A 227 6.84 -19.90 11.34
CA SER A 227 6.36 -19.73 12.71
C SER A 227 5.21 -18.74 12.87
N GLY A 228 4.95 -17.88 11.88
CA GLY A 228 3.95 -16.81 11.98
C GLY A 228 4.38 -15.65 12.89
N GLN A 229 5.62 -15.67 13.38
CA GLN A 229 6.14 -14.63 14.27
C GLN A 229 6.28 -13.31 13.51
N LEU A 230 5.67 -12.25 14.07
CA LEU A 230 5.84 -10.88 13.63
C LEU A 230 7.20 -10.33 14.06
N SER A 231 7.85 -9.58 13.20
CA SER A 231 8.93 -8.64 13.54
C SER A 231 8.58 -7.25 13.04
N ILE A 232 8.84 -6.24 13.87
CA ILE A 232 8.64 -4.82 13.57
C ILE A 232 10.03 -4.18 13.60
N ASP A 233 10.45 -3.57 12.50
CA ASP A 233 11.79 -2.97 12.32
C ASP A 233 12.93 -3.94 12.69
N GLY A 234 12.78 -5.21 12.30
CA GLY A 234 13.72 -6.28 12.60
C GLY A 234 13.70 -6.77 14.05
N THR A 235 12.86 -6.21 14.92
CA THR A 235 12.68 -6.68 16.30
C THR A 235 11.53 -7.69 16.36
N ALA A 236 11.87 -8.95 16.66
CA ALA A 236 10.89 -10.02 16.82
C ALA A 236 9.94 -9.77 18.00
N GLN A 237 8.65 -9.91 17.75
CA GLN A 237 7.57 -9.88 18.74
C GLN A 237 7.35 -11.27 19.35
N THR A 238 6.49 -11.37 20.37
CA THR A 238 6.13 -12.67 20.96
C THR A 238 5.61 -13.63 19.87
N ALA A 239 6.22 -14.80 19.75
CA ALA A 239 5.80 -15.78 18.75
C ALA A 239 4.43 -16.38 19.10
N PRO A 240 3.58 -16.65 18.10
CA PRO A 240 2.35 -17.39 18.32
C PRO A 240 2.64 -18.85 18.69
N VAL A 241 1.66 -19.49 19.34
CA VAL A 241 1.78 -20.87 19.85
C VAL A 241 1.97 -21.92 18.76
N ALA A 242 1.59 -21.60 17.53
CA ALA A 242 1.81 -22.40 16.33
C ALA A 242 1.98 -21.46 15.12
N ASN A 243 2.36 -22.01 13.97
CA ASN A 243 2.49 -21.25 12.72
C ASN A 243 1.11 -20.74 12.23
N ARG A 244 0.65 -19.64 12.83
CA ARG A 244 -0.64 -18.99 12.62
C ARG A 244 -0.47 -17.49 12.72
N VAL A 245 -1.11 -16.77 11.83
CA VAL A 245 -1.20 -15.30 11.87
C VAL A 245 -2.67 -14.94 11.82
N PHE A 246 -3.14 -14.23 12.85
CA PHE A 246 -4.53 -13.81 12.96
C PHE A 246 -4.63 -12.59 13.87
N MET A 247 -4.54 -11.41 13.25
CA MET A 247 -4.38 -10.13 13.94
C MET A 247 -4.87 -8.96 13.10
N THR A 248 -5.01 -7.81 13.74
CA THR A 248 -5.17 -6.51 13.08
C THR A 248 -3.95 -5.65 13.38
N VAL A 249 -3.39 -5.01 12.35
CA VAL A 249 -2.30 -4.05 12.50
C VAL A 249 -2.91 -2.65 12.67
N TRP A 250 -2.39 -1.93 13.68
CA TRP A 250 -2.57 -0.50 13.85
C TRP A 250 -1.22 0.18 13.66
N ASP A 251 -1.18 1.28 12.94
CA ASP A 251 -0.03 2.17 12.87
C ASP A 251 -0.50 3.61 13.12
N GLY A 252 0.32 4.43 13.77
CA GLY A 252 0.01 5.81 14.11
C GLY A 252 0.43 6.83 13.05
N GLY A 253 1.23 6.44 12.06
CA GLY A 253 1.74 7.35 11.04
C GLY A 253 3.05 6.90 10.44
N GLY A 254 3.33 7.30 9.21
CA GLY A 254 4.62 6.99 8.58
C GLY A 254 4.43 6.68 7.11
N HIS A 255 5.47 6.14 6.50
CA HIS A 255 5.40 5.39 5.25
C HIS A 255 5.73 3.92 5.53
N ASP A 256 4.70 3.13 5.79
CA ASP A 256 4.82 1.80 6.36
C ASP A 256 4.82 0.72 5.29
N THR A 257 5.48 -0.41 5.58
CA THR A 257 5.68 -1.49 4.62
C THR A 257 5.32 -2.85 5.21
N TYR A 258 4.50 -3.61 4.49
CA TYR A 258 4.42 -5.06 4.66
C TYR A 258 5.51 -5.74 3.83
N ASP A 259 6.58 -6.17 4.49
CA ASP A 259 7.64 -6.98 3.88
C ASP A 259 7.30 -8.48 3.98
N LEU A 260 6.77 -9.00 2.87
CA LEU A 260 6.41 -10.40 2.67
C LEU A 260 7.41 -11.14 1.77
N SER A 261 8.59 -10.55 1.52
CA SER A 261 9.64 -11.13 0.65
C SER A 261 10.17 -12.50 1.09
N ALA A 262 9.91 -12.90 2.34
CA ALA A 262 10.25 -14.22 2.86
C ALA A 262 9.35 -15.35 2.33
N TYR A 263 8.15 -15.02 1.84
CA TYR A 263 7.19 -16.00 1.37
C TYR A 263 7.58 -16.49 -0.03
N THR A 264 7.40 -17.80 -0.26
CA THR A 264 7.75 -18.47 -1.54
C THR A 264 6.53 -19.03 -2.26
N ARG A 265 5.34 -18.85 -1.67
CA ARG A 265 4.05 -19.15 -2.26
C ARG A 265 3.30 -17.84 -2.41
N GLY A 266 2.36 -17.83 -3.37
CA GLY A 266 1.50 -16.68 -3.63
C GLY A 266 0.86 -16.07 -2.37
N VAL A 267 1.12 -14.80 -2.12
CA VAL A 267 0.44 -13.97 -1.13
C VAL A 267 -0.69 -13.16 -1.79
N SER A 268 -1.69 -12.79 -1.02
CA SER A 268 -2.74 -11.86 -1.44
C SER A 268 -2.76 -10.68 -0.50
N VAL A 269 -2.28 -9.54 -0.94
CA VAL A 269 -2.19 -8.29 -0.20
C VAL A 269 -3.37 -7.39 -0.55
N ASP A 270 -4.05 -6.89 0.47
CA ASP A 270 -5.04 -5.81 0.34
C ASP A 270 -4.76 -4.79 1.44
N LEU A 271 -4.26 -3.61 1.05
CA LEU A 271 -3.85 -2.55 1.98
C LEU A 271 -5.01 -1.64 2.37
N ARG A 272 -6.24 -1.87 1.87
CA ARG A 272 -7.39 -1.01 2.18
C ARG A 272 -7.77 -1.11 3.65
N PRO A 273 -8.27 -0.01 4.26
CA PRO A 273 -8.78 -0.03 5.63
C PRO A 273 -9.85 -1.10 5.82
N GLY A 274 -9.69 -1.94 6.85
CA GLY A 274 -10.60 -3.05 7.14
C GLY A 274 -10.51 -4.25 6.19
N ALA A 275 -9.63 -4.21 5.18
CA ALA A 275 -9.37 -5.35 4.32
C ALA A 275 -8.30 -6.27 4.91
N TRP A 276 -8.10 -7.41 4.24
CA TRP A 276 -7.31 -8.51 4.75
C TRP A 276 -6.21 -8.93 3.78
N THR A 277 -5.01 -9.11 4.32
CA THR A 277 -3.90 -9.79 3.67
C THR A 277 -3.86 -11.26 4.06
N VAL A 278 -3.67 -12.14 3.07
CA VAL A 278 -3.38 -13.57 3.23
C VAL A 278 -1.92 -13.81 2.87
N THR A 279 -1.09 -14.11 3.87
CA THR A 279 0.33 -14.43 3.67
C THR A 279 0.53 -15.91 3.33
N SER A 280 -0.32 -16.79 3.87
CA SER A 280 -0.31 -18.21 3.54
C SER A 280 -1.59 -18.89 4.05
N ALA A 281 -2.19 -19.73 3.21
CA ALA A 281 -3.30 -20.59 3.61
C ALA A 281 -2.94 -21.51 4.80
N ASP A 282 -1.66 -21.91 4.89
CA ASP A 282 -1.17 -22.75 5.99
C ASP A 282 -1.12 -21.99 7.32
N GLN A 283 -1.13 -20.65 7.32
CA GLN A 283 -1.10 -19.79 8.50
C GLN A 283 -2.48 -19.26 8.92
N LEU A 284 -3.53 -19.51 8.14
CA LEU A 284 -4.89 -19.08 8.51
C LEU A 284 -5.35 -19.76 9.81
N ALA A 285 -5.95 -18.98 10.70
CA ALA A 285 -6.60 -19.50 11.89
C ALA A 285 -7.72 -20.48 11.51
N GLN A 286 -7.81 -21.62 12.19
CA GLN A 286 -8.87 -22.59 11.98
C GLN A 286 -9.99 -22.32 12.99
N LEU A 287 -11.14 -21.91 12.48
CA LEU A 287 -12.28 -21.41 13.26
C LEU A 287 -13.28 -22.53 13.62
N GLY A 288 -12.96 -23.77 13.26
CA GLY A 288 -13.79 -24.95 13.53
C GLY A 288 -14.73 -25.30 12.37
N PHE A 289 -15.21 -26.53 12.36
CA PHE A 289 -16.16 -27.06 11.36
C PHE A 289 -15.77 -26.84 9.87
N GLY A 290 -14.47 -26.74 9.58
CA GLY A 290 -13.96 -26.49 8.22
C GLY A 290 -13.92 -25.01 7.82
N HIS A 291 -14.21 -24.09 8.74
CA HIS A 291 -14.04 -22.66 8.52
C HIS A 291 -12.61 -22.21 8.87
N GLN A 292 -12.07 -21.34 8.02
CA GLN A 292 -10.80 -20.65 8.22
C GLN A 292 -11.09 -19.15 8.29
N ALA A 293 -10.21 -18.40 8.96
CA ALA A 293 -10.28 -16.95 8.93
C ALA A 293 -10.20 -16.42 7.49
N VAL A 294 -10.90 -15.33 7.22
CA VAL A 294 -10.89 -14.64 5.91
C VAL A 294 -9.49 -14.15 5.50
N GLY A 295 -8.61 -13.91 6.47
CA GLY A 295 -7.22 -13.57 6.22
C GLY A 295 -6.31 -13.73 7.43
N ASN A 296 -5.04 -13.39 7.23
CA ASN A 296 -4.01 -13.45 8.26
C ASN A 296 -3.90 -12.13 9.01
N ILE A 297 -3.84 -11.03 8.25
CA ILE A 297 -3.56 -9.69 8.76
C ILE A 297 -4.68 -8.77 8.27
N ALA A 298 -5.41 -8.16 9.18
CA ALA A 298 -6.34 -7.09 8.85
C ALA A 298 -5.68 -5.72 9.01
N ASN A 299 -6.09 -4.76 8.19
CA ASN A 299 -5.78 -3.35 8.42
C ASN A 299 -6.85 -2.71 9.31
N ALA A 300 -6.45 -1.86 10.25
CA ALA A 300 -7.40 -1.11 11.05
C ALA A 300 -8.32 -0.22 10.18
N LEU A 301 -9.49 0.11 10.71
CA LEU A 301 -10.38 1.11 10.11
C LEU A 301 -9.80 2.51 10.35
N LEU A 302 -10.14 3.46 9.45
CA LEU A 302 -9.69 4.83 9.61
C LEU A 302 -10.63 5.63 10.53
N PRO A 303 -10.15 6.12 11.68
CA PRO A 303 -10.93 7.01 12.52
C PRO A 303 -11.18 8.33 11.78
N ASP A 304 -12.45 8.68 11.57
CA ASP A 304 -12.90 9.88 10.85
C ASP A 304 -12.31 10.06 9.43
N GLY A 305 -11.86 8.96 8.80
CA GLY A 305 -11.22 8.98 7.49
C GLY A 305 -9.78 9.51 7.50
N ASP A 306 -9.16 9.65 8.67
CA ASP A 306 -7.76 10.07 8.80
C ASP A 306 -6.83 9.00 8.24
N THR A 307 -6.01 9.37 7.25
CA THR A 307 -5.18 8.46 6.47
C THR A 307 -3.82 8.16 7.11
N ARG A 308 -3.52 8.71 8.30
CA ARG A 308 -2.22 8.49 8.94
C ARG A 308 -1.96 7.02 9.29
N ALA A 309 -2.98 6.24 9.58
CA ALA A 309 -2.84 4.83 9.96
C ALA A 309 -2.80 3.86 8.78
N LEU A 310 -2.60 4.36 7.56
CA LEU A 310 -2.51 3.51 6.38
C LEU A 310 -1.17 2.78 6.35
N ILE A 311 -1.17 1.65 5.65
CA ILE A 311 0.06 0.99 5.23
C ILE A 311 0.24 1.34 3.76
N GLU A 312 1.30 2.05 3.42
CA GLU A 312 1.51 2.58 2.08
C GLU A 312 2.09 1.53 1.14
N ASN A 313 2.91 0.60 1.65
CA ASN A 313 3.76 -0.22 0.80
C ASN A 313 3.62 -1.72 1.09
N ALA A 314 3.84 -2.52 0.05
CA ALA A 314 3.96 -3.97 0.16
C ALA A 314 5.08 -4.48 -0.74
N ALA A 315 5.94 -5.33 -0.19
CA ALA A 315 6.93 -6.10 -0.93
C ALA A 315 6.58 -7.58 -0.83
N CYS A 316 6.17 -8.18 -1.95
CA CYS A 316 5.68 -9.54 -2.00
C CYS A 316 6.81 -10.56 -2.15
N GLY A 317 6.43 -11.84 -2.21
CA GLY A 317 7.32 -12.97 -2.11
C GLY A 317 7.93 -13.35 -3.45
N SER A 318 8.31 -14.62 -3.57
CA SER A 318 8.67 -15.22 -4.87
C SER A 318 7.52 -16.04 -5.47
N GLY A 319 6.29 -15.79 -5.02
CA GLY A 319 5.10 -16.52 -5.42
C GLY A 319 4.46 -15.90 -6.67
N ASP A 320 3.30 -16.41 -7.07
CA ASP A 320 2.41 -15.64 -7.95
C ASP A 320 1.49 -14.85 -7.03
N ASP A 321 1.80 -13.56 -6.84
CA ASP A 321 1.23 -12.72 -5.81
C ASP A 321 0.10 -11.83 -6.36
N ALA A 322 -0.84 -11.45 -5.49
CA ALA A 322 -1.91 -10.51 -5.82
C ALA A 322 -1.87 -9.31 -4.88
N MET A 323 -1.95 -8.10 -5.40
CA MET A 323 -1.77 -6.87 -4.62
C MET A 323 -2.86 -5.85 -4.91
N GLN A 324 -3.41 -5.23 -3.86
CA GLN A 324 -4.32 -4.10 -3.95
C GLN A 324 -3.88 -2.98 -3.00
N GLY A 325 -3.66 -1.79 -3.57
CA GLY A 325 -3.38 -0.57 -2.82
C GLY A 325 -4.61 -0.01 -2.10
N ASN A 326 -4.39 1.04 -1.31
CA ASN A 326 -5.43 1.82 -0.65
C ASN A 326 -5.52 3.22 -1.27
N GLN A 327 -6.05 4.20 -0.53
CA GLN A 327 -6.21 5.57 -1.02
C GLN A 327 -4.97 6.46 -0.85
N ALA A 328 -3.88 5.96 -0.26
CA ALA A 328 -2.59 6.65 -0.28
C ALA A 328 -1.85 6.40 -1.59
N ALA A 329 -0.76 7.11 -1.83
CA ALA A 329 0.18 6.76 -2.88
C ALA A 329 0.95 5.51 -2.44
N ASN A 330 0.66 4.37 -3.06
CA ASN A 330 1.24 3.08 -2.66
C ASN A 330 2.52 2.74 -3.42
N THR A 331 3.44 2.02 -2.79
CA THR A 331 4.51 1.29 -3.50
C THR A 331 4.26 -0.21 -3.39
N LEU A 332 3.93 -0.86 -4.50
CA LEU A 332 3.58 -2.28 -4.54
C LEU A 332 4.60 -3.03 -5.40
N ASP A 333 5.38 -3.91 -4.78
CA ASP A 333 6.37 -4.76 -5.44
C ASP A 333 5.92 -6.22 -5.42
N GLY A 334 5.67 -6.79 -6.60
CA GLY A 334 5.28 -8.19 -6.75
C GLY A 334 6.41 -9.17 -6.46
N GLY A 335 7.67 -8.72 -6.55
CA GLY A 335 8.82 -9.61 -6.45
C GLY A 335 8.95 -10.54 -7.67
N PRO A 336 9.67 -11.66 -7.55
CA PRO A 336 9.74 -12.65 -8.64
C PRO A 336 8.45 -13.47 -8.69
N GLY A 337 7.80 -13.55 -9.85
CA GLY A 337 6.55 -14.29 -9.94
C GLY A 337 5.84 -14.06 -11.26
N THR A 338 4.59 -14.49 -11.33
CA THR A 338 3.61 -13.85 -12.19
C THR A 338 2.60 -13.13 -11.31
N ASP A 339 2.82 -11.83 -11.12
CA ASP A 339 2.15 -11.04 -10.11
C ASP A 339 1.03 -10.21 -10.69
N THR A 340 -0.01 -9.98 -9.89
CA THR A 340 -1.26 -9.34 -10.32
C THR A 340 -1.61 -8.14 -9.45
N LEU A 341 -1.59 -6.95 -10.05
CA LEU A 341 -2.21 -5.74 -9.47
C LEU A 341 -3.74 -5.80 -9.62
N LEU A 342 -4.47 -5.54 -8.53
CA LEU A 342 -5.92 -5.45 -8.50
C LEU A 342 -6.36 -3.98 -8.44
N LEU A 343 -7.24 -3.58 -9.36
CA LEU A 343 -7.80 -2.23 -9.44
C LEU A 343 -9.32 -2.29 -9.41
N ASP A 344 -9.97 -1.53 -8.52
CA ASP A 344 -11.43 -1.59 -8.32
C ASP A 344 -12.23 -1.12 -9.56
N GLY A 345 -11.71 -0.14 -10.30
CA GLY A 345 -12.39 0.51 -11.43
C GLY A 345 -12.32 -0.25 -12.76
N LEU A 346 -12.63 0.46 -13.84
CA LEU A 346 -12.47 0.01 -15.23
C LEU A 346 -11.15 0.52 -15.80
N PRO A 347 -10.60 -0.08 -16.88
CA PRO A 347 -9.35 0.38 -17.49
C PRO A 347 -9.28 1.87 -17.81
N GLY A 348 -10.40 2.49 -18.21
CA GLY A 348 -10.47 3.92 -18.53
C GLY A 348 -10.43 4.86 -17.32
N ASP A 349 -10.49 4.33 -16.10
CA ASP A 349 -10.42 5.11 -14.85
C ASP A 349 -8.97 5.35 -14.37
N TYR A 350 -7.99 4.80 -15.10
CA TYR A 350 -6.58 4.78 -14.71
C TYR A 350 -5.68 5.28 -15.84
N LEU A 351 -4.65 6.02 -15.46
CA LEU A 351 -3.54 6.38 -16.33
C LEU A 351 -2.33 5.53 -15.96
N PHE A 352 -1.77 4.82 -16.94
CA PHE A 352 -0.56 4.01 -16.80
C PHE A 352 0.62 4.73 -17.46
N ALA A 353 1.78 4.76 -16.80
CA ALA A 353 3.01 5.32 -17.34
C ALA A 353 4.23 4.55 -16.83
N GLY A 354 5.27 4.39 -17.65
CA GLY A 354 6.46 3.59 -17.34
C GLY A 354 6.53 2.32 -18.19
N ASN A 355 7.24 1.31 -17.70
CA ASN A 355 7.50 0.06 -18.42
C ASN A 355 6.99 -1.17 -17.64
N ALA A 356 6.99 -2.33 -18.29
CA ALA A 356 6.36 -3.54 -17.73
C ALA A 356 6.94 -4.03 -16.39
N ALA A 357 8.16 -3.62 -16.01
CA ALA A 357 8.79 -3.99 -14.74
C ALA A 357 8.68 -2.90 -13.67
N ASP A 358 8.46 -1.65 -14.07
CA ASP A 358 8.40 -0.47 -13.20
C ASP A 358 7.48 0.57 -13.86
N PHE A 359 6.29 0.72 -13.29
CA PHE A 359 5.29 1.65 -13.81
C PHE A 359 4.51 2.34 -12.69
N THR A 360 3.81 3.39 -13.06
CA THR A 360 2.87 4.09 -12.19
C THR A 360 1.45 3.90 -12.67
N VAL A 361 0.53 3.88 -11.71
CA VAL A 361 -0.91 3.87 -11.95
C VAL A 361 -1.51 5.06 -11.24
N THR A 362 -2.11 5.98 -12.00
CA THR A 362 -2.74 7.18 -11.44
C THR A 362 -4.25 7.11 -11.58
N SER A 363 -4.97 7.33 -10.48
CA SER A 363 -6.42 7.51 -10.46
C SER A 363 -6.83 8.51 -9.39
N LEU A 364 -7.85 9.34 -9.69
CA LEU A 364 -8.38 10.35 -8.77
C LEU A 364 -7.32 11.28 -8.13
N GLY A 365 -6.18 11.50 -8.80
CA GLY A 365 -5.09 12.36 -8.34
C GLY A 365 -4.11 11.69 -7.35
N VAL A 366 -4.25 10.38 -7.12
CA VAL A 366 -3.29 9.55 -6.39
C VAL A 366 -2.52 8.69 -7.39
N THR A 367 -1.22 8.56 -7.18
CA THR A 367 -0.32 7.80 -8.06
C THR A 367 0.36 6.71 -7.25
N ASP A 368 0.11 5.47 -7.64
CA ASP A 368 0.79 4.29 -7.09
C ASP A 368 2.02 3.98 -7.94
N HIS A 369 3.09 3.52 -7.29
CA HIS A 369 4.29 2.98 -7.90
C HIS A 369 4.26 1.46 -7.84
N ILE A 370 4.33 0.82 -9.00
CA ILE A 370 4.16 -0.63 -9.16
C ILE A 370 5.43 -1.22 -9.74
N LEU A 371 5.98 -2.23 -9.06
CA LEU A 371 7.21 -2.91 -9.38
C LEU A 371 6.93 -4.39 -9.60
N ASN A 372 7.68 -5.00 -10.53
CA ASN A 372 7.66 -6.44 -10.82
C ASN A 372 6.24 -7.02 -10.87
N THR A 373 5.41 -6.51 -11.79
CA THR A 373 4.02 -6.92 -11.92
C THR A 373 3.69 -7.18 -13.38
N GLU A 374 3.31 -8.41 -13.72
CA GLU A 374 3.05 -8.82 -15.10
C GLU A 374 1.58 -8.60 -15.51
N GLN A 375 0.67 -8.54 -14.53
CA GLN A 375 -0.76 -8.56 -14.79
C GLN A 375 -1.51 -7.48 -14.01
N VAL A 376 -2.57 -6.97 -14.61
CA VAL A 376 -3.52 -6.06 -13.96
C VAL A 376 -4.92 -6.62 -14.13
N ARG A 377 -5.64 -6.78 -13.02
CA ARG A 377 -7.04 -7.19 -12.98
C ARG A 377 -7.92 -6.02 -12.58
N PHE A 378 -8.87 -5.68 -13.43
CA PHE A 378 -9.89 -4.67 -13.15
C PHE A 378 -11.13 -5.35 -12.56
N LEU A 379 -11.39 -5.13 -11.27
CA LEU A 379 -12.48 -5.78 -10.55
C LEU A 379 -13.86 -5.30 -11.04
N GLY A 380 -13.95 -4.08 -11.57
CA GLY A 380 -15.20 -3.51 -12.10
C GLY A 380 -15.78 -4.27 -13.31
N ASN A 381 -14.96 -5.01 -14.05
CA ASN A 381 -15.41 -5.86 -15.17
C ASN A 381 -14.83 -7.29 -15.14
N GLY A 382 -13.97 -7.62 -14.18
CA GLY A 382 -13.31 -8.91 -14.02
C GLY A 382 -12.26 -9.23 -15.08
N LEU A 383 -11.86 -8.27 -15.93
CA LEU A 383 -10.90 -8.50 -17.00
C LEU A 383 -9.46 -8.44 -16.48
N LEU A 384 -8.64 -9.32 -17.03
CA LEU A 384 -7.21 -9.44 -16.75
C LEU A 384 -6.43 -9.04 -18.00
N TYR A 385 -5.46 -8.15 -17.83
CA TYR A 385 -4.58 -7.66 -18.89
C TYR A 385 -3.13 -7.92 -18.50
N GLY A 386 -2.29 -8.24 -19.48
CA GLY A 386 -0.84 -8.12 -19.27
C GLY A 386 -0.44 -6.65 -19.25
N THR A 387 0.51 -6.27 -18.42
CA THR A 387 0.95 -4.86 -18.27
C THR A 387 1.44 -4.26 -19.59
N ALA A 388 2.06 -5.05 -20.46
CA ALA A 388 2.47 -4.64 -21.80
C ALA A 388 1.34 -4.15 -22.73
N ILE A 389 0.06 -4.42 -22.41
CA ILE A 389 -1.10 -3.91 -23.15
C ILE A 389 -1.56 -2.55 -22.61
N LEU A 390 -1.30 -2.29 -21.33
CA LEU A 390 -1.79 -1.12 -20.60
C LEU A 390 -0.78 0.03 -20.61
N LEU A 391 0.50 -0.31 -20.71
CA LEU A 391 1.58 0.67 -20.74
C LEU A 391 1.83 1.12 -22.19
N PRO A 392 2.16 2.41 -22.40
CA PRO A 392 2.61 2.87 -23.70
C PRO A 392 3.86 2.08 -24.10
N SER A 393 3.84 1.52 -25.31
CA SER A 393 4.96 0.79 -25.87
C SER A 393 5.93 1.77 -26.52
N ASP A 394 7.17 1.79 -26.05
CA ASP A 394 8.30 2.47 -26.67
C ASP A 394 8.31 2.23 -28.19
N ASP A 395 8.24 3.32 -28.95
CA ASP A 395 7.88 3.31 -30.36
C ASP A 395 9.10 3.25 -31.30
N TYR A 396 10.28 3.70 -30.84
CA TYR A 396 11.53 3.69 -31.58
C TYR A 396 12.69 3.19 -30.71
N ARG A 397 13.92 3.24 -31.23
CA ARG A 397 15.11 2.77 -30.49
C ARG A 397 15.94 3.96 -30.00
N ASP A 398 16.60 3.79 -28.87
CA ASP A 398 17.43 4.84 -28.25
C ASP A 398 18.79 5.03 -28.88
N THR A 399 19.34 3.95 -29.44
CA THR A 399 20.71 3.97 -29.96
C THR A 399 20.83 3.23 -31.29
N PRO A 400 21.81 3.58 -32.13
CA PRO A 400 22.10 2.84 -33.35
C PRO A 400 22.43 1.35 -33.13
N CYS A 401 22.89 1.00 -31.92
CA CYS A 401 23.30 -0.35 -31.55
C CYS A 401 22.16 -1.18 -30.95
N ASP A 402 21.07 -0.54 -30.51
CA ASP A 402 19.88 -1.27 -30.08
C ASP A 402 19.17 -1.87 -31.30
N THR A 403 18.67 -3.10 -31.15
CA THR A 403 17.93 -3.83 -32.20
C THR A 403 16.58 -4.35 -31.71
N GLY A 404 16.18 -4.04 -30.47
CA GLY A 404 14.92 -4.46 -29.88
C GLY A 404 13.70 -3.75 -30.48
N LEU A 405 13.85 -2.48 -30.85
CA LEU A 405 12.79 -1.63 -31.39
C LEU A 405 13.11 -1.12 -32.80
N PRO A 406 12.12 -0.70 -33.60
CA PRO A 406 12.36 -0.25 -34.97
C PRO A 406 13.18 1.05 -35.01
N LEU A 407 14.06 1.19 -36.01
CA LEU A 407 14.73 2.45 -36.29
C LEU A 407 13.79 3.36 -37.07
N GLY A 408 13.46 4.53 -36.54
CA GLY A 408 12.65 5.54 -37.21
C GLY A 408 13.21 5.91 -38.58
N GLN A 409 12.35 6.24 -39.53
CA GLN A 409 12.75 6.64 -40.88
C GLN A 409 12.16 8.01 -41.20
N LEU A 410 13.02 8.96 -41.55
CA LEU A 410 12.62 10.29 -41.99
C LEU A 410 13.15 10.55 -43.40
N ALA A 411 12.29 11.02 -44.29
CA ALA A 411 12.67 11.44 -45.63
C ALA A 411 12.78 12.96 -45.72
N ALA A 412 13.65 13.47 -46.60
CA ALA A 412 13.69 14.89 -46.92
C ALA A 412 12.34 15.34 -47.53
N GLY A 413 11.73 16.38 -46.94
CA GLY A 413 10.37 16.84 -47.24
C GLY A 413 9.26 16.07 -46.52
N GLY A 414 9.60 15.12 -45.64
CA GLY A 414 8.66 14.28 -44.90
C GLY A 414 8.52 14.66 -43.42
N THR A 415 7.63 13.94 -42.75
CA THR A 415 7.37 14.03 -41.31
C THR A 415 7.28 12.64 -40.69
N ALA A 416 7.69 12.50 -39.44
CA ALA A 416 7.55 11.29 -38.64
C ALA A 416 7.00 11.65 -37.24
N PRO A 417 5.86 11.09 -36.80
CA PRO A 417 5.41 11.22 -35.43
C PRO A 417 6.18 10.27 -34.51
N GLY A 418 6.16 10.55 -33.22
CA GLY A 418 6.59 9.61 -32.18
C GLY A 418 6.20 10.10 -30.80
N HIS A 419 6.53 9.31 -29.77
CA HIS A 419 6.23 9.60 -28.38
C HIS A 419 7.48 9.41 -27.54
N ILE A 420 7.78 10.36 -26.65
CA ILE A 420 8.73 10.13 -25.57
C ILE A 420 7.94 9.56 -24.41
N GLU A 421 8.03 8.24 -24.16
CA GLU A 421 7.18 7.57 -23.16
C GLU A 421 7.68 7.76 -21.74
N LEU A 422 8.98 7.94 -21.54
CA LEU A 422 9.62 8.00 -20.23
C LEU A 422 10.77 9.01 -20.15
N ALA A 423 11.08 9.45 -18.94
CA ALA A 423 12.21 10.35 -18.71
C ALA A 423 13.53 9.67 -19.13
N GLY A 424 14.29 10.32 -20.01
CA GLY A 424 15.55 9.78 -20.55
C GLY A 424 15.41 8.88 -21.77
N ASP A 425 14.19 8.64 -22.23
CA ASP A 425 13.89 8.01 -23.51
C ASP A 425 14.40 8.84 -24.69
N VAL A 426 14.83 8.15 -25.74
CA VAL A 426 15.40 8.71 -26.95
C VAL A 426 14.84 7.98 -28.17
N ASP A 427 14.34 8.74 -29.14
CA ASP A 427 13.90 8.16 -30.41
C ASP A 427 14.90 8.45 -31.52
N LEU A 428 15.44 7.40 -32.13
CA LEU A 428 16.36 7.53 -33.25
C LEU A 428 15.66 7.42 -34.62
N PHE A 429 15.88 8.42 -35.48
CA PHE A 429 15.42 8.44 -36.87
C PHE A 429 16.59 8.52 -37.86
N ALA A 430 16.69 7.54 -38.76
CA ALA A 430 17.60 7.62 -39.88
C ALA A 430 17.06 8.52 -41.00
N ILE A 431 17.93 9.35 -41.57
CA ILE A 431 17.66 10.16 -42.76
C ILE A 431 18.83 10.17 -43.75
N GLY A 432 18.51 9.99 -45.03
CA GLY A 432 19.47 10.17 -46.12
C GLY A 432 19.62 11.65 -46.50
N LEU A 433 20.84 12.18 -46.42
CA LEU A 433 21.15 13.56 -46.84
C LEU A 433 22.10 13.57 -48.04
N GLU A 434 21.94 14.57 -48.91
CA GLU A 434 22.78 14.76 -50.10
C GLU A 434 23.82 15.89 -49.91
N ARG A 435 25.05 15.63 -50.36
CA ARG A 435 26.15 16.60 -50.29
C ARG A 435 25.78 17.92 -50.96
N GLY A 436 26.00 19.02 -50.23
CA GLY A 436 25.79 20.38 -50.71
C GLY A 436 24.37 20.90 -50.47
N HIS A 437 23.43 20.04 -50.10
CA HIS A 437 22.06 20.44 -49.79
C HIS A 437 21.96 20.98 -48.36
N ARG A 438 21.06 21.94 -48.16
CA ARG A 438 20.74 22.52 -46.85
C ARG A 438 19.39 22.02 -46.39
N TYR A 439 19.37 21.38 -45.23
CA TYR A 439 18.18 20.84 -44.59
C TYR A 439 17.80 21.65 -43.36
N VAL A 440 16.51 21.68 -43.06
CA VAL A 440 15.94 22.20 -41.83
C VAL A 440 15.13 21.07 -41.19
N PHE A 441 15.47 20.73 -39.96
CA PHE A 441 14.71 19.81 -39.12
C PHE A 441 13.91 20.60 -38.11
N THR A 442 12.66 20.23 -37.90
CA THR A 442 11.79 20.85 -36.90
C THR A 442 11.11 19.78 -36.08
N LEU A 443 11.19 19.92 -34.76
CA LEU A 443 10.51 19.10 -33.76
C LEU A 443 9.44 19.97 -33.07
N GLN A 444 8.21 19.47 -33.03
CA GLN A 444 7.10 20.14 -32.35
C GLN A 444 6.31 19.14 -31.52
N GLY A 445 5.84 19.55 -30.34
CA GLY A 445 4.84 18.77 -29.60
C GLY A 445 3.58 18.55 -30.43
N SER A 446 2.99 17.36 -30.33
CA SER A 446 1.78 17.00 -31.07
C SER A 446 0.61 17.90 -30.66
N ALA A 447 -0.10 18.45 -31.64
CA ALA A 447 -1.36 19.18 -31.41
C ALA A 447 -2.60 18.27 -31.36
N ARG A 448 -2.42 16.95 -31.54
CA ARG A 448 -3.51 15.96 -31.63
C ARG A 448 -3.64 15.09 -30.38
N GLU A 449 -2.59 15.01 -29.58
CA GLU A 449 -2.45 14.19 -28.37
C GLU A 449 -1.68 15.02 -27.32
N ASP A 450 -1.33 14.45 -26.16
CA ASP A 450 -0.53 15.13 -25.14
C ASP A 450 0.87 15.43 -25.69
N GLY A 451 1.05 16.66 -26.18
CA GLY A 451 2.25 17.07 -26.88
C GLY A 451 3.45 17.25 -25.94
N LEU A 452 4.63 16.82 -26.39
CA LEU A 452 5.91 16.99 -25.71
C LEU A 452 6.18 18.48 -25.45
N PRO A 453 6.16 18.95 -24.17
CA PRO A 453 6.25 20.37 -23.85
C PRO A 453 7.60 21.01 -24.19
N GLY A 454 8.70 20.30 -23.95
CA GLY A 454 10.08 20.73 -24.20
C GLY A 454 10.87 19.62 -24.89
N GLY A 455 10.67 19.50 -26.19
CA GLY A 455 11.42 18.55 -27.02
C GLY A 455 12.84 19.02 -27.32
N ALA A 456 13.79 18.11 -27.26
CA ALA A 456 15.17 18.28 -27.68
C ALA A 456 15.50 17.35 -28.86
N MET A 457 16.40 17.80 -29.72
CA MET A 457 16.80 17.07 -30.90
C MET A 457 18.30 17.22 -31.16
N GLU A 458 18.95 16.12 -31.53
CA GLU A 458 20.35 16.07 -31.91
C GLU A 458 20.54 15.42 -33.29
N LEU A 459 21.26 16.08 -34.19
CA LEU A 459 21.70 15.49 -35.46
C LEU A 459 23.05 14.82 -35.27
N LEU A 460 23.10 13.51 -35.48
CA LEU A 460 24.27 12.67 -35.33
C LEU A 460 24.93 12.40 -36.69
N GLY A 461 26.25 12.37 -36.70
CA GLY A 461 27.03 11.96 -37.86
C GLY A 461 27.08 10.43 -38.02
N PRO A 462 27.64 9.92 -39.14
CA PRO A 462 27.75 8.47 -39.42
C PRO A 462 28.55 7.63 -38.41
N HIS A 463 29.13 8.26 -37.39
CA HIS A 463 29.89 7.62 -36.31
C HIS A 463 29.31 7.94 -34.92
N GLY A 464 28.06 8.42 -34.85
CA GLY A 464 27.34 8.71 -33.60
C GLY A 464 27.77 10.00 -32.89
N ASN A 465 28.63 10.82 -33.48
CA ASN A 465 29.02 12.09 -32.89
C ASN A 465 27.96 13.17 -33.18
N VAL A 466 27.60 13.96 -32.18
CA VAL A 466 26.68 15.09 -32.33
C VAL A 466 27.27 16.13 -33.27
N LEU A 467 26.57 16.42 -34.37
CA LEU A 467 26.93 17.46 -35.33
C LEU A 467 26.24 18.78 -34.98
N ARG A 468 24.98 18.71 -34.54
CA ARG A 468 24.15 19.83 -34.13
C ARG A 468 23.14 19.35 -33.09
N ALA A 469 22.73 20.23 -32.19
CA ALA A 469 21.64 20.01 -31.25
C ALA A 469 20.84 21.31 -31.11
N ASP A 470 19.55 21.17 -30.84
CA ASP A 470 18.68 22.28 -30.45
C ASP A 470 17.58 21.74 -29.52
N ALA A 471 17.01 22.61 -28.67
CA ALA A 471 15.97 22.21 -27.74
C ALA A 471 14.94 23.32 -27.52
N ASP A 472 13.70 22.93 -27.26
CA ASP A 472 12.59 23.84 -27.08
C ASP A 472 12.55 24.46 -25.67
N ALA A 473 13.48 25.36 -25.39
CA ALA A 473 13.56 26.03 -24.09
C ALA A 473 12.48 27.12 -23.89
N CYS A 474 11.72 27.48 -24.93
CA CYS A 474 10.83 28.65 -24.95
C CYS A 474 9.38 28.36 -25.42
N GLY A 475 9.06 27.13 -25.83
CA GLY A 475 7.74 26.71 -26.32
C GLY A 475 7.48 26.99 -27.81
N ASP A 476 8.53 27.14 -28.63
CA ASP A 476 8.45 27.44 -30.06
C ASP A 476 8.82 26.21 -30.95
N GLY A 477 9.13 25.07 -30.35
CA GLY A 477 9.71 23.88 -30.98
C GLY A 477 11.23 23.96 -31.18
N ALA A 478 11.89 22.81 -31.32
CA ALA A 478 13.33 22.74 -31.62
C ALA A 478 13.60 22.72 -33.13
N ARG A 479 14.66 23.40 -33.59
CA ARG A 479 14.96 23.56 -35.02
C ARG A 479 16.45 23.52 -35.35
N ILE A 480 16.87 22.49 -36.08
CA ILE A 480 18.25 22.37 -36.59
C ILE A 480 18.33 22.76 -38.07
N SER A 481 19.26 23.65 -38.43
CA SER A 481 19.63 23.89 -39.83
C SER A 481 21.03 23.34 -40.13
N PHE A 482 21.14 22.50 -41.16
CA PHE A 482 22.37 21.79 -41.47
C PHE A 482 22.63 21.71 -42.98
N THR A 483 23.89 21.94 -43.40
CA THR A 483 24.32 21.73 -44.78
C THR A 483 25.21 20.49 -44.84
N ALA A 484 24.76 19.45 -45.54
CA ALA A 484 25.46 18.19 -45.61
C ALA A 484 26.76 18.32 -46.40
N ARG A 485 27.89 17.95 -45.78
CA ARG A 485 29.21 17.98 -46.43
C ARG A 485 29.48 16.73 -47.28
N TRP A 486 28.78 15.65 -46.97
CA TRP A 486 28.89 14.34 -47.62
C TRP A 486 27.49 13.75 -47.75
N SER A 487 27.25 13.05 -48.87
CA SER A 487 26.02 12.26 -49.01
C SER A 487 26.12 11.01 -48.16
N GLY A 488 25.04 10.64 -47.46
CA GLY A 488 25.04 9.47 -46.59
C GLY A 488 23.83 9.44 -45.65
N SER A 489 23.77 8.39 -44.83
CA SER A 489 22.81 8.29 -43.73
C SER A 489 23.32 9.09 -42.53
N TYR A 490 22.42 9.83 -41.92
CA TYR A 490 22.58 10.53 -40.64
C TYR A 490 21.43 10.11 -39.75
N ASP A 491 21.60 10.27 -38.44
CA ASP A 491 20.55 9.95 -37.47
C ASP A 491 20.13 11.22 -36.73
N LEU A 492 18.85 11.31 -36.39
CA LEU A 492 18.29 12.31 -35.50
C LEU A 492 17.85 11.61 -34.22
N ALA A 493 18.38 12.04 -33.08
CA ALA A 493 17.92 11.63 -31.77
C ALA A 493 16.92 12.68 -31.25
N VAL A 494 15.72 12.26 -30.89
CA VAL A 494 14.69 13.08 -30.26
C VAL A 494 14.54 12.65 -28.81
N HIS A 495 14.42 13.57 -27.87
CA HIS A 495 14.23 13.24 -26.45
C HIS A 495 13.57 14.40 -25.70
N GLY A 496 13.07 14.14 -24.50
CA GLY A 496 12.57 15.18 -23.59
C GLY A 496 13.68 16.04 -22.98
N LEU A 497 13.37 17.28 -22.61
CA LEU A 497 14.20 18.11 -21.75
C LEU A 497 14.00 17.72 -20.28
N GLY A 498 15.02 17.16 -19.65
CA GLY A 498 14.90 16.67 -18.27
C GLY A 498 14.01 15.43 -18.21
N ASP A 499 12.92 15.52 -17.46
CA ASP A 499 11.99 14.40 -17.22
C ASP A 499 10.68 14.55 -18.03
N GLU A 500 10.67 15.43 -19.03
CA GLU A 500 9.48 15.70 -19.85
C GLU A 500 9.21 14.57 -20.85
N THR A 501 7.92 14.21 -20.99
CA THR A 501 7.41 13.16 -21.87
C THR A 501 6.27 13.68 -22.73
N GLY A 502 5.91 12.96 -23.79
CA GLY A 502 4.77 13.29 -24.65
C GLY A 502 5.00 13.06 -26.13
N ALA A 503 3.92 13.22 -26.90
CA ALA A 503 3.88 13.02 -28.33
C ALA A 503 4.52 14.18 -29.10
N TYR A 504 5.22 13.90 -30.20
CA TYR A 504 5.82 14.92 -31.05
C TYR A 504 5.63 14.61 -32.53
N LEU A 505 5.97 15.60 -33.36
CA LEU A 505 6.09 15.48 -34.80
C LEU A 505 7.44 16.03 -35.24
N LEU A 506 8.26 15.15 -35.80
CA LEU A 506 9.54 15.46 -36.42
C LEU A 506 9.33 15.71 -37.92
N SER A 507 10.00 16.72 -38.47
CA SER A 507 9.93 17.06 -39.89
C SER A 507 11.30 17.42 -40.45
N ALA A 508 11.51 17.11 -41.74
CA ALA A 508 12.70 17.52 -42.48
C ALA A 508 12.31 18.24 -43.77
N GLU A 509 12.92 19.39 -44.04
CA GLU A 509 12.74 20.14 -45.27
C GLU A 509 14.09 20.37 -45.96
N ASP A 510 14.18 20.08 -47.26
CA ASP A 510 15.32 20.51 -48.08
C ASP A 510 15.06 21.93 -48.60
N VAL A 511 15.81 22.89 -48.08
CA VAL A 511 15.69 24.32 -48.40
C VAL A 511 16.79 24.79 -49.36
N THR A 512 17.43 23.86 -50.08
CA THR A 512 18.46 24.19 -51.06
C THR A 512 17.86 25.05 -52.17
N PRO A 513 18.41 26.25 -52.46
CA PRO A 513 17.88 27.11 -53.52
C PRO A 513 17.92 26.40 -54.87
N ALA A 514 16.77 26.31 -55.55
CA ALA A 514 16.71 25.77 -56.90
C ALA A 514 17.60 26.61 -57.84
N CYS A 515 18.54 25.98 -58.53
CA CYS A 515 19.31 26.63 -59.58
C CYS A 515 18.38 27.03 -60.74
N HIS A 516 17.92 28.28 -60.80
CA HIS A 516 17.31 28.82 -62.00
C HIS A 516 18.36 28.93 -63.11
N GLY A 517 18.26 28.06 -64.12
CA GLY A 517 19.01 28.22 -65.37
C GLY A 517 18.58 29.48 -66.13
N PRO A 518 19.47 30.12 -66.91
CA PRO A 518 19.16 31.37 -67.61
C PRO A 518 18.07 31.14 -68.67
N GLY A 519 16.94 31.82 -68.51
CA GLY A 519 15.84 31.81 -69.48
C GLY A 519 16.27 32.45 -70.80
N HIS A 520 16.34 31.63 -71.85
CA HIS A 520 16.36 32.11 -73.23
C HIS A 520 15.01 32.76 -73.59
N GLY A 521 14.92 34.08 -73.43
CA GLY A 521 13.90 34.90 -74.09
C GLY A 521 14.32 35.18 -75.52
N ARG A 522 13.53 34.70 -76.49
CA ARG A 522 13.59 35.13 -77.89
C ARG A 522 13.05 36.56 -78.02
N GLU A 523 13.55 37.25 -79.05
CA GLU A 523 13.21 38.61 -79.50
C GLU A 523 13.89 39.75 -78.70
N GLY A 524 14.74 40.62 -79.25
CA GLY A 524 15.25 40.80 -80.59
C GLY A 524 15.78 42.24 -80.70
N TRP A 525 17.10 42.44 -80.80
CA TRP A 525 17.69 43.65 -81.38
C TRP A 525 18.98 43.28 -82.14
N ALA A 526 19.12 43.93 -83.28
CA ALA A 526 19.93 43.55 -84.42
C ALA A 526 21.28 44.29 -84.47
N PHE A 527 22.19 43.78 -85.31
CA PHE A 527 23.40 44.41 -85.88
C PHE A 527 24.56 44.68 -84.87
N LEU A 528 25.85 44.43 -85.15
CA LEU A 528 26.59 44.57 -86.41
C LEU A 528 27.83 43.64 -86.43
N ALA A 529 28.18 43.19 -87.63
CA ALA A 529 29.31 42.32 -87.95
C ALA A 529 30.65 43.04 -88.16
N HIS A 530 31.76 42.40 -87.80
CA HIS A 530 33.02 42.26 -88.59
C HIS A 530 33.99 41.36 -87.80
N GLN A 531 34.21 40.10 -88.16
CA GLN A 531 35.04 39.54 -89.25
C GLN A 531 36.55 39.77 -89.07
N MET A 532 37.26 38.66 -88.82
CA MET A 532 38.56 38.18 -89.37
C MET A 532 39.33 37.46 -88.25
N ALA A 533 39.38 36.12 -88.28
CA ALA A 533 40.47 35.30 -88.85
C ALA A 533 41.78 35.47 -88.06
N GLY A 534 42.48 34.46 -87.57
CA GLY A 534 42.46 33.01 -87.72
C GLY A 534 43.76 32.48 -87.08
N ASP A 535 43.87 31.16 -87.05
CA ASP A 535 45.10 30.37 -86.98
C ASP A 535 45.89 30.20 -85.66
N HIS A 536 45.92 28.92 -85.26
CA HIS A 536 47.09 28.10 -84.90
C HIS A 536 48.06 28.57 -83.82
N ALA A 537 48.16 27.81 -82.71
CA ALA A 537 49.21 26.80 -82.48
C ALA A 537 49.47 26.53 -80.99
N LEU A 538 49.52 25.23 -80.65
CA LEU A 538 50.48 24.56 -79.74
C LEU A 538 50.91 25.29 -78.45
N LEU A 539 50.39 24.88 -77.28
CA LEU A 539 50.96 23.88 -76.36
C LEU A 539 50.07 23.74 -75.12
#